data_AF-A0A925FNP3-F1
#
_entry.id   AF-A0A925FNP3-F1
#
_cell.length_a   1.000
_cell.length_b   1.000
_cell.length_c   1.000
_cell.angle_alpha   90.00
_cell.angle_beta   90.00
_cell.angle_gamma   90.00
#
_symmetry.space_group_name_H-M   'P 1'
#
loop_
_entity.id
_entity.type
_entity.pdbx_description
1 polymer ?
#
loop_
_entity_poly.entity_id
_entity_poly.type
_entity_poly.pdbx_seq_one_letter_code
_entity_poly.pdbx_strand_id
1 'polypeptide(L)'
;MAIPLETIRLFPPHIRERGDRYFHAGRVAITASDEQGVQAVVRGSDDYRVRIRLLRSGALGFECTCPFGRENGWCKHAWATLLEADGSVGLPGLAPPAGTEGHNGAEDPGWQTQVRRLGDLLDATSHLDDMGKRWPATRRIVYILDVHASSYRTDGLVVEVAQQRTGPDGEWLDPVPLRVNQATWLNAPDMLDREVAQMLLGTRPEDGFAPGGGSARRYIVRAAAFDTTLRRMVETGRARLRVLPDSAPTTVSWDPGAPWSFRLRVVHAKKGRREVYELDGAFARGDELHDVHEPAVLMRGGLFVIHGCIHRFVDDHVFDVAYALRTALSVRVPRREAVSLVAELFKLPRRLDIEIPPELGLVHVQESPVPCLALRDAIPGPGGTRRVDGRLTFAYGPTEVPWTSEAAS
;
A
#
# COMPACT_ATOMS: atom_id res chain seq x y z
N MET A 1 39.38 -16.66 7.83
CA MET A 1 38.47 -15.55 8.15
C MET A 1 38.65 -15.26 9.63
N ALA A 2 39.35 -14.18 9.97
CA ALA A 2 39.78 -13.88 11.34
C ALA A 2 38.96 -12.74 11.97
N ILE A 3 37.80 -12.41 11.42
CA ILE A 3 36.93 -11.36 11.92
C ILE A 3 36.17 -11.86 13.17
N PRO A 4 36.30 -11.19 14.34
CA PRO A 4 35.60 -11.58 15.55
C PRO A 4 34.08 -11.57 15.38
N LEU A 5 33.38 -12.56 15.96
CA LEU A 5 31.92 -12.68 15.87
C LEU A 5 31.19 -11.44 16.41
N GLU A 6 31.75 -10.77 17.41
CA GLU A 6 31.22 -9.51 17.95
C GLU A 6 31.25 -8.39 16.91
N THR A 7 32.35 -8.29 16.15
CA THR A 7 32.45 -7.38 15.01
C THR A 7 31.44 -7.73 13.92
N ILE A 8 31.28 -9.02 13.61
CA ILE A 8 30.31 -9.52 12.61
C ILE A 8 28.86 -9.19 13.00
N ARG A 9 28.53 -9.16 14.30
CA ARG A 9 27.20 -8.83 14.82
C ARG A 9 26.83 -7.35 14.72
N LEU A 10 27.82 -6.45 14.67
CA LEU A 10 27.57 -5.01 14.44
C LEU A 10 27.01 -4.74 13.03
N PHE A 11 27.18 -5.67 12.09
CA PHE A 11 26.69 -5.55 10.73
C PHE A 11 25.52 -6.52 10.51
N PRO A 12 24.27 -6.03 10.45
CA PRO A 12 23.11 -6.84 10.12
C PRO A 12 23.30 -7.60 8.79
N PRO A 13 22.70 -8.79 8.61
CA PRO A 13 22.92 -9.62 7.43
C PRO A 13 22.78 -8.89 6.09
N HIS A 14 21.77 -8.03 5.95
CA HIS A 14 21.53 -7.22 4.74
C HIS A 14 22.61 -6.15 4.47
N ILE A 15 23.35 -5.71 5.49
CA ILE A 15 24.49 -4.80 5.35
C ILE A 15 25.72 -5.58 4.89
N ARG A 16 25.91 -6.79 5.45
CA ARG A 16 27.01 -7.68 5.09
C ARG A 16 26.89 -8.10 3.63
N GLU A 17 25.74 -8.62 3.23
CA GLU A 17 25.46 -9.02 1.84
C GLU A 17 25.71 -7.87 0.84
N ARG A 18 25.30 -6.65 1.18
CA ARG A 18 25.59 -5.48 0.35
C ARG A 18 27.07 -5.12 0.35
N GLY A 19 27.76 -5.22 1.48
CA GLY A 19 29.19 -4.95 1.57
C GLY A 19 30.02 -6.03 0.86
N ASP A 20 29.61 -7.30 0.92
CA ASP A 20 30.20 -8.43 0.19
C ASP A 20 30.22 -8.09 -1.31
N ARG A 21 29.14 -7.55 -1.87
CA ARG A 21 29.12 -7.12 -3.27
C ARG A 21 30.12 -6.00 -3.59
N TYR A 22 30.40 -5.09 -2.67
CA TYR A 22 31.38 -4.02 -2.90
C TYR A 22 32.82 -4.55 -2.82
N PHE A 23 33.07 -5.48 -1.90
CA PHE A 23 34.32 -6.22 -1.78
C PHE A 23 34.59 -7.07 -3.05
N HIS A 24 33.66 -7.95 -3.43
CA HIS A 24 33.80 -8.81 -4.62
C HIS A 24 33.88 -8.03 -5.94
N ALA A 25 33.31 -6.81 -5.99
CA ALA A 25 33.42 -5.93 -7.15
C ALA A 25 34.74 -5.11 -7.19
N GLY A 26 35.68 -5.36 -6.27
CA GLY A 26 36.99 -4.68 -6.23
C GLY A 26 36.89 -3.17 -5.98
N ARG A 27 35.86 -2.72 -5.27
CA ARG A 27 35.56 -1.28 -5.09
C ARG A 27 36.25 -0.66 -3.89
N VAL A 28 36.99 -1.44 -3.11
CA VAL A 28 37.70 -1.01 -1.91
C VAL A 28 39.17 -0.83 -2.26
N ALA A 29 39.72 0.34 -1.95
CA ALA A 29 41.15 0.60 -2.03
C ALA A 29 41.65 0.99 -0.65
N ILE A 30 42.49 0.15 -0.03
CA ILE A 30 43.17 0.48 1.23
C ILE A 30 44.23 1.54 0.93
N THR A 31 44.13 2.68 1.61
CA THR A 31 45.02 3.83 1.41
C THR A 31 46.09 3.93 2.49
N ALA A 32 45.85 3.38 3.68
CA ALA A 32 46.83 3.28 4.76
C ALA A 32 46.43 2.15 5.73
N SER A 33 47.43 1.48 6.31
CA SER A 33 47.24 0.47 7.35
C SER A 33 48.41 0.55 8.33
N ASP A 34 48.10 0.62 9.63
CA ASP A 34 49.07 0.63 10.72
C ASP A 34 48.53 -0.10 11.95
N GLU A 35 49.27 -0.09 13.06
CA GLU A 35 48.88 -0.75 14.32
C GLU A 35 47.62 -0.14 14.97
N GLN A 36 47.24 1.08 14.58
CA GLN A 36 46.09 1.80 15.15
C GLN A 36 44.82 1.59 14.32
N GLY A 37 44.95 1.20 13.05
CA GLY A 37 43.80 1.08 12.17
C GLY A 37 44.09 0.91 10.69
N VAL A 38 42.99 0.78 9.94
CA VAL A 38 42.97 0.72 8.48
C VAL A 38 42.17 1.91 7.95
N GLN A 39 42.68 2.56 6.90
CA GLN A 39 41.99 3.60 6.14
C GLN A 39 41.82 3.15 4.69
N ALA A 40 40.63 3.36 4.15
CA ALA A 40 40.31 2.99 2.79
C ALA A 40 39.38 3.99 2.10
N VAL A 41 39.38 3.96 0.77
CA VAL A 41 38.39 4.62 -0.07
C VAL A 41 37.54 3.54 -0.73
N VAL A 42 36.21 3.69 -0.64
CA VAL A 42 35.25 2.76 -1.25
C VAL A 42 34.46 3.49 -2.33
N ARG A 43 34.59 3.02 -3.58
CA ARG A 43 33.89 3.59 -4.74
C ARG A 43 32.42 3.19 -4.76
N GLY A 44 31.52 4.16 -4.69
CA GLY A 44 30.07 3.97 -4.72
C GLY A 44 29.37 4.92 -5.69
N SER A 45 28.30 5.57 -5.23
CA SER A 45 27.73 6.76 -5.89
C SER A 45 28.63 8.00 -5.78
N ASP A 46 29.59 7.95 -4.85
CA ASP A 46 30.69 8.89 -4.62
C ASP A 46 31.82 8.09 -3.93
N ASP A 47 32.98 8.71 -3.74
CA ASP A 47 34.12 8.11 -3.04
C ASP A 47 33.99 8.30 -1.53
N TYR A 48 33.73 7.21 -0.82
CA TYR A 48 33.55 7.23 0.63
C TYR A 48 34.83 6.81 1.35
N ARG A 49 35.31 7.66 2.27
CA ARG A 49 36.45 7.34 3.13
C ARG A 49 35.96 6.55 4.33
N VAL A 50 36.61 5.43 4.59
CA VAL A 50 36.34 4.51 5.70
C VAL A 50 37.58 4.44 6.57
N ARG A 51 37.37 4.43 7.89
CA ARG A 51 38.42 4.18 8.87
C ARG A 51 37.96 3.13 9.86
N ILE A 52 38.78 2.11 10.06
CA ILE A 52 38.63 1.06 11.06
C ILE A 52 39.74 1.29 12.09
N ARG A 53 39.42 1.34 13.38
CA ARG A 53 40.41 1.53 14.46
C ARG A 53 40.28 0.48 15.53
N LEU A 54 41.40 0.06 16.12
CA LEU A 54 41.38 -0.71 17.35
C LEU A 54 41.12 0.24 18.53
N LEU A 55 40.00 0.03 19.23
CA LEU A 55 39.65 0.79 20.43
C LEU A 55 40.39 0.24 21.65
N ARG A 56 40.54 1.06 22.68
CA ARG A 56 41.16 0.65 23.97
C ARG A 56 40.46 -0.54 24.64
N SER A 57 39.21 -0.80 24.30
CA SER A 57 38.44 -1.97 24.75
C SER A 57 38.80 -3.28 24.03
N GLY A 58 39.69 -3.24 23.04
CA GLY A 58 39.98 -4.38 22.15
C GLY A 58 38.97 -4.57 21.02
N ALA A 59 37.93 -3.73 20.94
CA ALA A 59 36.93 -3.78 19.87
C ALA A 59 37.36 -2.94 18.65
N LEU A 60 36.84 -3.29 17.47
CA LEU A 60 37.01 -2.48 16.26
C LEU A 60 35.94 -1.38 16.20
N GLY A 61 36.38 -0.13 16.06
CA GLY A 61 35.55 1.04 15.78
C GLY A 61 35.53 1.40 14.31
N PHE A 62 34.40 1.88 13.80
CA PHE A 62 34.20 2.17 12.38
C PHE A 62 33.74 3.61 12.17
N GLU A 63 34.35 4.30 11.20
CA GLU A 63 33.96 5.62 10.73
C GLU A 63 33.80 5.56 9.21
N CYS A 64 32.74 6.14 8.67
CA CYS A 64 32.55 6.23 7.21
C CYS A 64 31.92 7.57 6.83
N THR A 65 32.40 8.19 5.75
CA THR A 65 31.87 9.46 5.25
C THR A 65 30.52 9.33 4.54
N CYS A 66 29.96 8.12 4.35
CA CYS A 66 28.63 7.97 3.75
C CYS A 66 27.51 8.39 4.74
N PRO A 67 26.36 8.90 4.25
CA PRO A 67 25.29 9.42 5.12
C PRO A 67 24.87 8.42 6.21
N PHE A 68 24.64 7.16 5.83
CA PHE A 68 24.24 6.10 6.75
C PHE A 68 25.30 5.79 7.82
N GLY A 69 26.58 5.77 7.43
CA GLY A 69 27.69 5.43 8.33
C GLY A 69 27.99 6.52 9.36
N ARG A 70 27.77 7.80 9.02
CA ARG A 70 27.93 8.91 9.97
C ARG A 70 26.91 8.87 11.10
N GLU A 71 25.69 8.42 10.80
CA GLU A 71 24.60 8.35 11.77
C GLU A 71 24.65 7.09 12.63
N ASN A 72 25.04 5.95 12.05
CA ASN A 72 24.92 4.65 12.70
C ASN A 72 26.26 4.07 13.19
N GLY A 73 27.40 4.61 12.74
CA GLY A 73 28.72 4.09 13.08
C GLY A 73 29.08 2.75 12.41
N TRP A 74 28.23 2.23 11.52
CA TRP A 74 28.48 1.04 10.69
C TRP A 74 27.74 1.18 9.36
N CYS A 75 28.24 0.54 8.30
CA CYS A 75 27.61 0.56 6.99
C CYS A 75 28.19 -0.53 6.07
N LYS A 76 27.61 -0.68 4.88
CA LYS A 76 28.10 -1.62 3.86
C LYS A 76 29.55 -1.34 3.41
N HIS A 77 29.97 -0.07 3.42
CA HIS A 77 31.35 0.29 3.04
C HIS A 77 32.34 -0.11 4.15
N ALA A 78 31.97 0.07 5.41
CA ALA A 78 32.78 -0.38 6.55
C ALA A 78 32.91 -1.91 6.58
N TRP A 79 31.85 -2.65 6.25
CA TRP A 79 31.92 -4.10 6.10
C TRP A 79 32.83 -4.53 4.94
N ALA A 80 32.68 -3.90 3.77
CA ALA A 80 33.54 -4.20 2.61
C ALA A 80 35.02 -3.92 2.91
N THR A 81 35.33 -2.81 3.61
CA THR A 81 36.69 -2.49 4.07
C THR A 81 37.21 -3.49 5.09
N LEU A 82 36.34 -4.00 5.99
CA LEU A 82 36.73 -5.01 6.97
C LEU A 82 37.13 -6.33 6.30
N LEU A 83 36.39 -6.75 5.28
CA LEU A 83 36.72 -7.95 4.48
C LEU A 83 38.01 -7.76 3.66
N GLU A 84 38.16 -6.60 3.01
CA GLU A 84 39.38 -6.27 2.27
C GLU A 84 40.58 -6.27 3.21
N ALA A 85 40.44 -5.69 4.41
CA ALA A 85 41.50 -5.66 5.40
C ALA A 85 41.86 -7.05 5.94
N ASP A 86 40.87 -7.90 6.27
CA ASP A 86 41.10 -9.31 6.70
C ASP A 86 41.86 -10.11 5.64
N GLY A 87 41.61 -9.84 4.36
CA GLY A 87 42.22 -10.56 3.23
C GLY A 87 43.56 -10.01 2.74
N SER A 88 43.85 -8.71 2.90
CA SER A 88 44.99 -8.07 2.21
C SER A 88 46.08 -7.51 3.13
N VAL A 89 45.73 -6.92 4.27
CA VAL A 89 46.69 -6.22 5.16
C VAL A 89 46.66 -6.69 6.61
N GLY A 90 45.69 -7.53 6.97
CA GLY A 90 45.45 -7.98 8.34
C GLY A 90 44.70 -6.95 9.18
N LEU A 91 43.91 -7.44 10.15
CA LEU A 91 43.21 -6.57 11.09
C LEU A 91 44.10 -6.23 12.30
N PRO A 92 44.07 -4.98 12.79
CA PRO A 92 44.88 -4.58 13.93
C PRO A 92 44.47 -5.35 15.20
N GLY A 93 45.44 -5.99 15.85
CA GLY A 93 45.27 -6.66 17.15
C GLY A 93 44.88 -8.15 17.13
N LEU A 94 44.92 -8.84 15.97
CA LEU A 94 44.51 -10.25 15.82
C LEU A 94 45.67 -11.24 15.58
N ALA A 95 46.79 -11.08 16.30
CA ALA A 95 47.81 -12.14 16.39
C ALA A 95 47.41 -13.18 17.47
N PRO A 96 47.65 -14.50 17.26
CA PRO A 96 47.36 -15.49 18.28
C PRO A 96 48.30 -15.29 19.48
N PRO A 97 47.84 -15.47 20.74
CA PRO A 97 48.74 -15.37 21.88
C PRO A 97 49.74 -16.53 21.84
N ALA A 98 51.02 -16.19 21.71
CA ALA A 98 52.12 -17.11 21.91
C ALA A 98 52.27 -17.40 23.41
N GLY A 99 52.13 -18.68 23.77
CA GLY A 99 52.76 -19.31 24.92
C GLY A 99 52.22 -18.96 26.31
N THR A 100 51.54 -19.90 26.94
CA THR A 100 51.82 -20.28 28.34
C THR A 100 51.51 -21.77 28.53
N GLU A 101 52.53 -22.49 28.98
CA GLU A 101 52.47 -23.88 29.37
C GLU A 101 51.60 -24.08 30.62
N GLY A 102 50.85 -25.19 30.62
CA GLY A 102 50.56 -26.01 31.80
C GLY A 102 49.56 -25.48 32.82
N HIS A 103 48.38 -26.12 32.90
CA HIS A 103 47.88 -26.75 34.14
C HIS A 103 46.71 -27.71 33.82
N ASN A 104 46.88 -28.96 34.25
CA ASN A 104 45.84 -30.00 34.28
C ASN A 104 44.78 -29.65 35.33
N GLY A 105 43.50 -29.87 35.02
CA GLY A 105 42.45 -29.91 36.04
C GLY A 105 41.03 -29.76 35.51
N ALA A 106 40.33 -30.91 35.42
CA ALA A 106 38.88 -31.09 35.31
C ALA A 106 38.15 -30.38 34.15
N GLU A 107 37.82 -31.14 33.10
CA GLU A 107 36.82 -30.75 32.11
C GLU A 107 35.48 -30.50 32.81
N ASP A 108 35.11 -29.23 32.95
CA ASP A 108 33.73 -28.80 33.12
C ASP A 108 33.01 -29.23 31.82
N PRO A 109 32.07 -30.19 31.86
CA PRO A 109 31.44 -30.69 30.63
C PRO A 109 30.89 -29.52 29.82
N GLY A 110 31.43 -29.32 28.61
CA GLY A 110 31.17 -28.14 27.78
C GLY A 110 29.69 -27.83 27.54
N TRP A 111 28.79 -28.79 27.81
CA TRP A 111 27.34 -28.60 27.78
C TRP A 111 26.83 -27.61 28.85
N GLN A 112 27.43 -27.50 30.05
CA GLN A 112 26.98 -26.53 31.07
C GLN A 112 27.33 -25.09 30.68
N THR A 113 28.45 -24.92 29.99
CA THR A 113 28.85 -23.64 29.38
C THR A 113 27.98 -23.30 28.17
N GLN A 114 27.54 -24.32 27.41
CA GLN A 114 26.55 -24.14 26.34
C GLN A 114 25.15 -23.78 26.89
N VAL A 115 24.72 -24.36 28.02
CA VAL A 115 23.45 -24.03 28.69
C VAL A 115 23.48 -22.65 29.34
N ARG A 116 24.59 -22.24 29.96
CA ARG A 116 24.76 -20.86 30.46
C ARG A 116 24.71 -19.84 29.31
N ARG A 117 25.35 -20.16 28.17
CA ARG A 117 25.23 -19.35 26.94
C ARG A 117 23.81 -19.27 26.41
N LEU A 118 22.98 -20.30 26.57
CA LEU A 118 21.55 -20.20 26.24
C LEU A 118 20.86 -19.17 27.15
N GLY A 119 21.17 -19.14 28.44
CA GLY A 119 20.69 -18.10 29.37
C GLY A 119 21.10 -16.69 28.93
N ASP A 120 22.38 -16.48 28.62
CA ASP A 120 22.88 -15.17 28.17
C ASP A 120 22.30 -14.74 26.83
N LEU A 121 22.06 -15.69 25.92
CA LEU A 121 21.40 -15.43 24.64
C LEU A 121 19.92 -15.06 24.83
N LEU A 122 19.22 -15.75 25.74
CA LEU A 122 17.83 -15.46 26.09
C LEU A 122 17.72 -14.08 26.79
N ASP A 123 18.64 -13.74 27.69
CA ASP A 123 18.70 -12.41 28.33
C ASP A 123 19.04 -11.30 27.33
N ALA A 124 19.99 -11.51 26.42
CA ALA A 124 20.31 -10.54 25.38
C ALA A 124 19.13 -10.29 24.42
N THR A 125 18.37 -11.33 24.06
CA THR A 125 17.11 -11.16 23.32
C THR A 125 16.05 -10.42 24.14
N SER A 126 16.01 -10.65 25.46
CA SER A 126 15.08 -9.99 26.39
C SER A 126 15.37 -8.50 26.52
N HIS A 127 16.64 -8.08 26.56
CA HIS A 127 17.04 -6.67 26.70
C HIS A 127 16.80 -5.83 25.43
N LEU A 128 17.00 -6.40 24.24
CA LEU A 128 16.64 -5.73 22.97
C LEU A 128 15.13 -5.59 22.81
N ASP A 129 14.39 -6.58 23.31
CA ASP A 129 12.94 -6.54 23.43
C ASP A 129 12.48 -5.43 24.41
N ASP A 130 13.10 -5.32 25.58
CA ASP A 130 12.65 -4.42 26.66
C ASP A 130 12.86 -2.92 26.33
N MET A 131 13.95 -2.59 25.62
CA MET A 131 14.22 -1.21 25.15
C MET A 131 13.30 -0.76 24.01
N GLY A 132 12.66 -1.69 23.29
CA GLY A 132 11.72 -1.43 22.18
C GLY A 132 10.23 -1.59 22.52
N LYS A 133 9.90 -2.22 23.67
CA LYS A 133 8.53 -2.64 24.03
C LYS A 133 7.66 -1.56 24.69
N ARG A 134 8.22 -0.58 25.40
CA ARG A 134 7.39 0.36 26.17
C ARG A 134 6.89 1.52 25.31
N TRP A 135 5.66 1.40 24.82
CA TRP A 135 4.94 2.51 24.21
C TRP A 135 4.77 3.67 25.20
N PRO A 136 5.16 4.91 24.85
CA PRO A 136 5.00 6.04 25.76
C PRO A 136 3.51 6.30 26.06
N ALA A 137 3.11 6.26 27.34
CA ALA A 137 1.71 6.44 27.75
C ALA A 137 1.08 7.77 27.29
N THR A 138 1.90 8.80 27.07
CA THR A 138 1.49 10.13 26.58
C THR A 138 1.30 10.20 25.06
N ARG A 139 1.38 9.06 24.36
CA ARG A 139 1.28 8.99 22.90
C ARG A 139 0.21 8.02 22.46
N ARG A 140 -0.43 8.32 21.33
CA ARG A 140 -1.33 7.38 20.64
C ARG A 140 -1.12 7.43 19.13
N ILE A 141 -1.45 6.34 18.45
CA ILE A 141 -1.43 6.26 16.98
C ILE A 141 -2.68 6.93 16.41
N VAL A 142 -2.51 7.62 15.29
CA VAL A 142 -3.59 8.20 14.49
C VAL A 142 -3.37 7.84 13.02
N TYR A 143 -4.45 7.48 12.33
CA TYR A 143 -4.43 7.10 10.92
C TYR A 143 -5.04 8.22 10.09
N ILE A 144 -4.27 8.85 9.22
CA ILE A 144 -4.72 9.96 8.39
C ILE A 144 -4.99 9.46 6.97
N LEU A 145 -6.26 9.43 6.58
CA LEU A 145 -6.73 9.15 5.24
C LEU A 145 -6.52 10.42 4.38
N ASP A 146 -5.56 10.39 3.46
CA ASP A 146 -5.18 11.55 2.67
C ASP A 146 -5.84 11.54 1.29
N VAL A 147 -6.94 12.30 1.15
CA VAL A 147 -7.75 12.34 -0.07
C VAL A 147 -6.97 12.97 -1.22
N HIS A 148 -6.30 14.10 -0.97
CA HIS A 148 -5.53 14.80 -1.99
C HIS A 148 -4.43 13.90 -2.57
N ALA A 149 -3.64 13.24 -1.71
CA ALA A 149 -2.60 12.34 -2.15
C ALA A 149 -3.12 11.07 -2.85
N SER A 150 -4.40 10.75 -2.67
CA SER A 150 -5.06 9.61 -3.31
C SER A 150 -5.76 9.97 -4.63
N SER A 151 -6.06 11.25 -4.86
CA SER A 151 -6.90 11.73 -5.98
C SER A 151 -6.40 11.34 -7.38
N TYR A 152 -5.08 11.31 -7.58
CA TYR A 152 -4.45 10.96 -8.85
C TYR A 152 -4.07 9.47 -8.95
N ARG A 153 -4.41 8.68 -7.92
CA ARG A 153 -4.03 7.27 -7.84
C ARG A 153 -5.16 6.37 -8.33
N THR A 154 -4.78 5.26 -8.95
CA THR A 154 -5.70 4.19 -9.37
C THR A 154 -5.57 2.94 -8.51
N ASP A 155 -4.55 2.86 -7.66
CA ASP A 155 -4.17 1.66 -6.93
C ASP A 155 -4.58 1.65 -5.45
N GLY A 156 -5.06 2.76 -4.88
CA GLY A 156 -5.65 2.78 -3.54
C GLY A 156 -5.62 4.12 -2.81
N LEU A 157 -6.04 4.08 -1.54
CA LEU A 157 -6.04 5.19 -0.59
C LEU A 157 -4.67 5.31 0.08
N VAL A 158 -4.10 6.51 0.07
CA VAL A 158 -2.91 6.84 0.84
C VAL A 158 -3.32 7.07 2.30
N VAL A 159 -2.78 6.25 3.19
CA VAL A 159 -2.93 6.38 4.64
C VAL A 159 -1.59 6.75 5.27
N GLU A 160 -1.54 7.86 5.99
CA GLU A 160 -0.41 8.24 6.83
C GLU A 160 -0.62 7.73 8.27
N VAL A 161 0.40 7.05 8.81
CA VAL A 161 0.45 6.65 10.21
C VAL A 161 1.21 7.72 11.00
N ALA A 162 0.47 8.42 11.86
CA ALA A 162 0.92 9.52 12.67
C ALA A 162 0.81 9.18 14.17
N GLN A 163 1.28 10.09 15.03
CA GLN A 163 1.10 10.02 16.48
C GLN A 163 0.56 11.34 17.02
N GLN A 164 -0.26 11.28 18.06
CA GLN A 164 -0.60 12.44 18.89
C GLN A 164 0.09 12.33 20.24
N ARG A 165 0.28 13.50 20.87
CA ARG A 165 0.79 13.63 22.23
C ARG A 165 -0.24 14.34 23.09
N THR A 166 -0.32 13.98 24.36
CA THR A 166 -1.09 14.77 25.33
C THR A 166 -0.37 16.09 25.63
N GLY A 167 -1.11 17.19 25.62
CA GLY A 167 -0.65 18.49 26.09
C GLY A 167 -0.58 18.56 27.63
N PRO A 168 -0.14 19.70 28.18
CA PRO A 168 -0.10 19.93 29.63
C PRO A 168 -1.45 19.73 30.32
N ASP A 169 -2.54 20.11 29.64
CA ASP A 169 -3.92 20.05 30.16
C ASP A 169 -4.62 18.72 29.86
N GLY A 170 -3.90 17.71 29.36
CA GLY A 170 -4.43 16.36 29.08
C GLY A 170 -5.18 16.22 27.75
N GLU A 171 -5.35 17.32 27.00
CA GLU A 171 -5.89 17.32 25.63
C GLU A 171 -4.93 16.68 24.61
N TRP A 172 -5.47 16.16 23.51
CA TRP A 172 -4.65 15.59 22.43
C TRP A 172 -4.26 16.68 21.43
N LEU A 173 -2.96 16.94 21.31
CA LEU A 173 -2.39 17.88 20.33
C LEU A 173 -2.52 17.36 18.90
N ASP A 174 -2.28 18.22 17.92
CA ASP A 174 -2.32 17.87 16.50
C ASP A 174 -1.42 16.65 16.16
N PRO A 175 -1.85 15.81 15.21
CA PRO A 175 -1.05 14.68 14.76
C PRO A 175 0.30 15.13 14.18
N VAL A 176 1.36 14.45 14.61
CA VAL A 176 2.72 14.61 14.07
C VAL A 176 3.21 13.29 13.48
N PRO A 177 4.19 13.30 12.56
CA PRO A 177 4.74 12.08 11.99
C PRO A 177 5.17 11.07 13.08
N LEU A 178 4.80 9.80 12.92
CA LEU A 178 5.13 8.75 13.86
C LEU A 178 6.65 8.59 14.01
N ARG A 179 7.16 8.65 15.25
CA ARG A 179 8.59 8.51 15.55
C ARG A 179 8.86 7.29 16.44
N VAL A 180 8.42 6.12 15.99
CA VAL A 180 8.74 4.83 16.61
C VAL A 180 9.22 3.85 15.54
N ASN A 181 10.03 2.86 15.94
CA ASN A 181 10.48 1.81 15.04
C ASN A 181 9.38 0.73 14.86
N GLN A 182 9.59 -0.19 13.91
CA GLN A 182 8.63 -1.26 13.61
C GLN A 182 8.32 -2.15 14.82
N ALA A 183 9.34 -2.53 15.60
CA ALA A 183 9.16 -3.38 16.78
C ALA A 183 8.30 -2.70 17.85
N THR A 184 8.47 -1.40 18.06
CA THR A 184 7.65 -0.61 18.99
C THR A 184 6.20 -0.49 18.52
N TRP A 185 5.94 -0.34 17.21
CA TRP A 185 4.58 -0.33 16.68
C TRP A 185 3.89 -1.69 16.82
N LEU A 186 4.60 -2.79 16.54
CA LEU A 186 4.08 -4.15 16.75
C LEU A 186 3.78 -4.47 18.22
N ASN A 187 4.37 -3.73 19.16
CA ASN A 187 4.11 -3.81 20.60
C ASN A 187 3.24 -2.64 21.13
N ALA A 188 2.49 -1.95 20.26
CA ALA A 188 1.54 -0.91 20.69
C ALA A 188 0.55 -1.47 21.73
N PRO A 189 0.09 -0.67 22.71
CA PRO A 189 -0.74 -1.15 23.82
C PRO A 189 -2.14 -1.55 23.38
N ASP A 190 -2.71 -0.86 22.40
CA ASP A 190 -4.01 -1.18 21.80
C ASP A 190 -3.88 -2.37 20.83
N MET A 191 -4.75 -3.37 20.99
CA MET A 191 -4.77 -4.55 20.12
C MET A 191 -5.08 -4.21 18.67
N LEU A 192 -5.99 -3.25 18.42
CA LEU A 192 -6.32 -2.84 17.06
C LEU A 192 -5.14 -2.16 16.36
N ASP A 193 -4.32 -1.41 17.12
CA ASP A 193 -3.09 -0.82 16.56
C ASP A 193 -2.07 -1.89 16.17
N ARG A 194 -1.96 -2.97 16.95
CA ARG A 194 -1.11 -4.12 16.62
C ARG A 194 -1.64 -4.86 15.38
N GLU A 195 -2.95 -5.09 15.29
CA GLU A 195 -3.58 -5.70 14.12
C GLU A 195 -3.31 -4.87 12.86
N VAL A 196 -3.55 -3.55 12.91
CA VAL A 196 -3.27 -2.64 11.78
C VAL A 196 -1.79 -2.64 11.41
N ALA A 197 -0.89 -2.64 12.40
CA ALA A 197 0.55 -2.76 12.15
C ALA A 197 0.86 -4.05 11.37
N GLN A 198 0.33 -5.20 11.80
CA GLN A 198 0.54 -6.48 11.14
C GLN A 198 -0.01 -6.48 9.70
N MET A 199 -1.20 -5.91 9.48
CA MET A 199 -1.81 -5.81 8.15
C MET A 199 -1.00 -4.91 7.20
N LEU A 200 -0.49 -3.77 7.69
CA LEU A 200 0.28 -2.82 6.87
C LEU A 200 1.71 -3.25 6.62
N LEU A 201 2.35 -3.86 7.62
CA LEU A 201 3.72 -4.34 7.52
C LEU A 201 3.80 -5.65 6.73
N GLY A 202 2.72 -6.44 6.76
CA GLY A 202 2.43 -7.55 5.87
C GLY A 202 3.54 -8.59 5.68
N THR A 203 3.34 -9.42 4.66
CA THR A 203 4.27 -10.46 4.20
C THR A 203 5.28 -9.86 3.22
N ARG A 204 6.56 -10.10 3.45
CA ARG A 204 7.64 -9.75 2.52
C ARG A 204 7.59 -10.71 1.31
N PRO A 205 7.82 -10.26 0.06
CA PRO A 205 8.01 -11.19 -1.04
C PRO A 205 9.27 -12.03 -0.79
N GLU A 206 9.26 -13.31 -1.18
CA GLU A 206 10.41 -14.23 -1.05
C GLU A 206 11.68 -13.65 -1.71
N ASP A 207 11.50 -12.93 -2.82
CA ASP A 207 12.55 -12.21 -3.55
C ASP A 207 12.47 -10.67 -3.40
N GLY A 208 11.82 -10.16 -2.35
CA GLY A 208 11.39 -8.76 -2.26
C GLY A 208 12.00 -7.94 -1.15
N PHE A 209 12.85 -6.99 -1.56
CA PHE A 209 13.44 -5.90 -0.81
C PHE A 209 12.45 -5.21 0.16
N ALA A 210 12.78 -5.13 1.45
CA ALA A 210 12.14 -4.18 2.35
C ALA A 210 12.66 -2.75 2.02
N PRO A 211 11.79 -1.71 1.96
CA PRO A 211 12.27 -0.34 1.84
C PRO A 211 13.23 -0.05 2.99
N GLY A 212 14.49 0.21 2.64
CA GLY A 212 15.55 0.42 3.61
C GLY A 212 15.31 1.69 4.43
N GLY A 213 15.51 1.58 5.75
CA GLY A 213 16.12 2.62 6.59
C GLY A 213 15.44 3.98 6.72
N GLY A 214 14.20 4.12 6.27
CA GLY A 214 13.39 5.32 6.45
C GLY A 214 11.95 4.92 6.70
N SER A 215 11.36 5.47 7.76
CA SER A 215 9.95 5.33 8.11
C SER A 215 9.07 5.64 6.91
N ALA A 216 8.65 4.64 6.13
CA ALA A 216 7.50 4.81 5.25
C ALA A 216 6.29 4.99 6.16
N ARG A 217 6.01 6.25 6.52
CA ARG A 217 4.87 6.66 7.35
C ARG A 217 3.58 6.70 6.55
N ARG A 218 3.66 6.40 5.25
CA ARG A 218 2.55 6.44 4.32
C ARG A 218 2.45 5.10 3.63
N TYR A 219 1.25 4.56 3.59
CA TYR A 219 0.91 3.26 3.01
C TYR A 219 -0.17 3.48 1.96
N ILE A 220 -0.19 2.64 0.94
CA ILE A 220 -1.30 2.57 -0.01
C ILE A 220 -2.17 1.40 0.42
N VAL A 221 -3.35 1.68 0.94
CA VAL A 221 -4.38 0.68 1.21
C VAL A 221 -5.18 0.49 -0.07
N ARG A 222 -5.07 -0.68 -0.68
CA ARG A 222 -5.79 -1.01 -1.92
C ARG A 222 -7.28 -1.18 -1.63
N ALA A 223 -8.13 -0.99 -2.65
CA ALA A 223 -9.59 -1.11 -2.53
C ALA A 223 -10.03 -2.46 -1.93
N ALA A 224 -9.38 -3.56 -2.33
CA ALA A 224 -9.66 -4.89 -1.79
C ALA A 224 -9.39 -5.04 -0.27
N ALA A 225 -8.66 -4.10 0.33
CA ALA A 225 -8.34 -4.06 1.76
C ALA A 225 -9.14 -2.99 2.53
N PHE A 226 -10.15 -2.37 1.92
CA PHE A 226 -10.97 -1.36 2.61
C PHE A 226 -11.83 -1.99 3.72
N ASP A 227 -12.48 -3.12 3.44
CA ASP A 227 -13.32 -3.83 4.43
C ASP A 227 -12.55 -4.51 5.57
N THR A 228 -11.23 -4.64 5.42
CA THR A 228 -10.36 -5.27 6.41
C THR A 228 -9.46 -4.23 7.07
N THR A 229 -8.43 -3.78 6.36
CA THR A 229 -7.38 -2.91 6.90
C THR A 229 -7.89 -1.49 7.19
N LEU A 230 -8.59 -0.85 6.24
CA LEU A 230 -9.10 0.51 6.45
C LEU A 230 -10.16 0.53 7.54
N ARG A 231 -11.12 -0.40 7.49
CA ARG A 231 -12.16 -0.55 8.50
C ARG A 231 -11.56 -0.66 9.91
N ARG A 232 -10.54 -1.50 10.09
CA ARG A 232 -9.84 -1.67 11.37
C ARG A 232 -9.20 -0.37 11.87
N MET A 233 -8.64 0.45 10.98
CA MET A 233 -8.14 1.78 11.35
C MET A 233 -9.26 2.69 11.86
N VAL A 234 -10.44 2.65 11.23
CA VAL A 234 -11.59 3.47 11.63
C VAL A 234 -12.18 2.99 12.97
N GLU A 235 -12.26 1.68 13.18
CA GLU A 235 -12.72 1.05 14.43
C GLU A 235 -11.87 1.43 15.65
N THR A 236 -10.62 1.89 15.46
CA THR A 236 -9.81 2.45 16.55
C THR A 236 -10.36 3.76 17.14
N GLY A 237 -11.29 4.43 16.44
CA GLY A 237 -11.75 5.80 16.75
C GLY A 237 -10.69 6.88 16.47
N ARG A 238 -9.54 6.50 15.93
CA ARG A 238 -8.37 7.37 15.69
C ARG A 238 -8.07 7.56 14.20
N ALA A 239 -8.98 7.16 13.33
CA ALA A 239 -8.94 7.54 11.91
C ALA A 239 -9.35 9.00 11.71
N ARG A 240 -8.63 9.69 10.83
CA ARG A 240 -8.86 11.09 10.48
C ARG A 240 -8.81 11.29 8.97
N LEU A 241 -9.68 12.11 8.42
CA LEU A 241 -9.72 12.44 7.00
C LEU A 241 -9.06 13.80 6.75
N ARG A 242 -8.10 13.83 5.84
CA ARG A 242 -7.48 15.07 5.35
C ARG A 242 -7.86 15.25 3.89
N VAL A 243 -8.67 16.27 3.60
CA VAL A 243 -9.16 16.54 2.24
C VAL A 243 -8.16 17.37 1.45
N LEU A 244 -7.66 18.47 2.03
CA LEU A 244 -6.65 19.34 1.43
C LEU A 244 -5.30 19.20 2.17
N PRO A 245 -4.15 19.39 1.49
CA PRO A 245 -2.83 19.21 2.09
C PRO A 245 -2.62 19.93 3.43
N ASP A 246 -3.10 21.16 3.54
CA ASP A 246 -2.91 22.03 4.72
C ASP A 246 -4.14 22.09 5.64
N SER A 247 -5.16 21.26 5.39
CA SER A 247 -6.36 21.21 6.23
C SER A 247 -6.15 20.35 7.48
N ALA A 248 -6.72 20.82 8.60
CA ALA A 248 -6.77 20.03 9.83
C ALA A 248 -7.59 18.74 9.59
N PRO A 249 -7.06 17.55 9.93
CA PRO A 249 -7.72 16.30 9.63
C PRO A 249 -8.88 16.05 10.61
N THR A 250 -10.04 15.63 10.10
CA THR A 250 -11.28 15.47 10.89
C THR A 250 -11.57 14.01 11.22
N THR A 251 -12.22 13.74 12.34
CA THR A 251 -12.60 12.36 12.72
C THR A 251 -13.58 11.77 11.71
N VAL A 252 -13.38 10.48 11.39
CA VAL A 252 -14.30 9.71 10.56
C VAL A 252 -14.82 8.47 11.26
N SER A 253 -16.02 8.06 10.86
CA SER A 253 -16.66 6.80 11.23
C SER A 253 -16.85 5.89 10.01
N TRP A 254 -17.28 4.66 10.25
CA TRP A 254 -17.50 3.64 9.22
C TRP A 254 -18.98 3.26 9.15
N ASP A 255 -19.54 3.26 7.94
CA ASP A 255 -20.88 2.73 7.69
C ASP A 255 -20.85 1.19 7.69
N PRO A 256 -21.52 0.52 8.66
CA PRO A 256 -21.53 -0.93 8.75
C PRO A 256 -22.42 -1.58 7.69
N GLY A 257 -23.29 -0.82 7.01
CA GLY A 257 -24.25 -1.34 6.04
C GLY A 257 -23.61 -1.96 4.80
N ALA A 258 -24.43 -2.59 3.96
CA ALA A 258 -23.97 -3.10 2.67
C ALA A 258 -23.46 -1.96 1.77
N PRO A 259 -22.56 -2.23 0.82
CA PRO A 259 -22.15 -1.26 -0.17
C PRO A 259 -23.34 -0.71 -0.96
N TRP A 260 -23.32 0.60 -1.21
CA TRP A 260 -24.28 1.30 -2.05
C TRP A 260 -24.06 0.95 -3.53
N SER A 261 -25.12 0.98 -4.33
CA SER A 261 -25.04 0.89 -5.78
C SER A 261 -25.17 2.28 -6.40
N PHE A 262 -24.47 2.54 -7.51
CA PHE A 262 -24.69 3.76 -8.27
C PHE A 262 -25.89 3.60 -9.22
N ARG A 263 -26.80 4.57 -9.22
CA ARG A 263 -27.95 4.66 -10.12
C ARG A 263 -27.85 5.96 -10.92
N LEU A 264 -27.84 5.84 -12.25
CA LEU A 264 -27.98 6.99 -13.14
C LEU A 264 -29.45 7.41 -13.16
N ARG A 265 -29.76 8.69 -13.11
CA ARG A 265 -31.15 9.18 -13.12
C ARG A 265 -31.37 10.16 -14.26
N VAL A 266 -32.52 10.03 -14.91
CA VAL A 266 -33.06 11.09 -15.76
C VAL A 266 -34.02 11.91 -14.89
N VAL A 267 -33.69 13.17 -14.62
CA VAL A 267 -34.48 14.04 -13.73
C VAL A 267 -35.28 15.04 -14.57
N HIS A 268 -36.59 15.11 -14.35
CA HIS A 268 -37.44 16.15 -14.94
C HIS A 268 -37.28 17.45 -14.13
N ALA A 269 -36.92 18.54 -14.81
CA ALA A 269 -36.78 19.85 -14.20
C ALA A 269 -37.59 20.92 -14.97
N LYS A 270 -38.21 21.82 -14.22
CA LYS A 270 -38.90 23.00 -14.77
C LYS A 270 -38.01 24.23 -14.61
N LYS A 271 -37.57 24.82 -15.73
CA LYS A 271 -36.78 26.06 -15.73
C LYS A 271 -37.54 27.16 -16.46
N GLY A 272 -38.28 27.97 -15.69
CA GLY A 272 -39.20 28.97 -16.22
C GLY A 272 -40.39 28.31 -16.94
N ARG A 273 -40.62 28.64 -18.22
CA ARG A 273 -41.69 28.05 -19.05
C ARG A 273 -41.29 26.80 -19.83
N ARG A 274 -40.02 26.37 -19.75
CA ARG A 274 -39.51 25.22 -20.51
C ARG A 274 -39.32 24.02 -19.59
N GLU A 275 -39.82 22.87 -20.05
CA GLU A 275 -39.55 21.57 -19.44
C GLU A 275 -38.28 20.98 -20.04
N VAL A 276 -37.36 20.58 -19.16
CA VAL A 276 -36.08 19.97 -19.52
C VAL A 276 -35.89 18.68 -18.74
N TYR A 277 -35.12 17.77 -19.30
CA TYR A 277 -34.62 16.58 -18.61
C TYR A 277 -33.12 16.70 -18.45
N GLU A 278 -32.62 16.27 -17.30
CA GLU A 278 -31.21 16.35 -16.93
C GLU A 278 -30.72 14.96 -16.53
N LEU A 279 -29.49 14.63 -16.89
CA LEU A 279 -28.84 13.43 -16.34
C LEU A 279 -28.19 13.78 -15.01
N ASP A 280 -28.41 12.91 -14.04
CA ASP A 280 -27.88 13.01 -12.70
C ASP A 280 -27.54 11.60 -12.18
N GLY A 281 -27.05 11.50 -10.94
CA GLY A 281 -26.77 10.22 -10.29
C GLY A 281 -27.25 10.20 -8.84
N ALA A 282 -27.35 8.99 -8.31
CA ALA A 282 -27.52 8.78 -6.87
C ALA A 282 -26.79 7.51 -6.44
N PHE A 283 -26.35 7.48 -5.19
CA PHE A 283 -25.97 6.25 -4.51
C PHE A 283 -27.22 5.71 -3.81
N ALA A 284 -27.60 4.47 -4.13
CA ALA A 284 -28.80 3.81 -3.63
C ALA A 284 -28.46 2.61 -2.74
N ARG A 285 -29.23 2.41 -1.67
CA ARG A 285 -29.16 1.21 -0.81
C ARG A 285 -30.54 0.93 -0.22
N GLY A 286 -31.22 -0.08 -0.76
CA GLY A 286 -32.64 -0.29 -0.44
C GLY A 286 -33.45 0.93 -0.88
N ASP A 287 -34.22 1.50 0.04
CA ASP A 287 -35.02 2.71 -0.19
C ASP A 287 -34.26 4.01 0.11
N GLU A 288 -33.04 3.91 0.64
CA GLU A 288 -32.20 5.08 0.91
C GLU A 288 -31.49 5.54 -0.37
N LEU A 289 -31.42 6.86 -0.54
CA LEU A 289 -30.76 7.52 -1.66
C LEU A 289 -29.92 8.70 -1.16
N HIS A 290 -28.67 8.73 -1.58
CA HIS A 290 -27.82 9.91 -1.51
C HIS A 290 -27.62 10.48 -2.91
N ASP A 291 -27.90 11.77 -3.07
CA ASP A 291 -27.67 12.45 -4.33
C ASP A 291 -26.18 12.39 -4.71
N VAL A 292 -25.84 12.26 -5.99
CA VAL A 292 -24.43 12.15 -6.40
C VAL A 292 -23.63 13.37 -5.98
N HIS A 293 -24.24 14.54 -5.77
CA HIS A 293 -23.58 15.77 -5.32
C HIS A 293 -23.43 15.88 -3.80
N GLU A 294 -24.15 15.07 -3.01
CA GLU A 294 -24.16 15.15 -1.55
C GLU A 294 -22.81 14.78 -0.90
N PRO A 295 -22.09 13.71 -1.32
CA PRO A 295 -20.78 13.40 -0.75
C PRO A 295 -19.80 14.56 -0.86
N ALA A 296 -19.15 14.91 0.25
CA ALA A 296 -18.07 15.89 0.24
C ALA A 296 -16.80 15.31 -0.40
N VAL A 297 -16.61 13.99 -0.28
CA VAL A 297 -15.50 13.24 -0.86
C VAL A 297 -16.06 12.04 -1.61
N LEU A 298 -15.59 11.84 -2.84
CA LEU A 298 -15.81 10.66 -3.65
C LEU A 298 -14.43 10.12 -4.06
N MET A 299 -14.17 8.85 -3.79
CA MET A 299 -12.88 8.22 -4.03
C MET A 299 -13.04 6.98 -4.91
N ARG A 300 -12.06 6.80 -5.80
CA ARG A 300 -11.93 5.59 -6.60
C ARG A 300 -11.68 4.37 -5.70
N GLY A 301 -12.18 3.22 -6.11
CA GLY A 301 -12.14 2.00 -5.31
C GLY A 301 -13.37 1.84 -4.41
N GLY A 302 -14.44 2.60 -4.65
CA GLY A 302 -15.73 2.35 -4.01
C GLY A 302 -15.94 3.01 -2.66
N LEU A 303 -15.43 4.23 -2.42
CA LEU A 303 -15.69 4.96 -1.17
C LEU A 303 -16.25 6.37 -1.42
N PHE A 304 -17.19 6.79 -0.57
CA PHE A 304 -17.59 8.20 -0.46
C PHE A 304 -17.77 8.60 1.00
N VAL A 305 -17.70 9.89 1.30
CA VAL A 305 -17.84 10.42 2.67
C VAL A 305 -18.94 11.47 2.74
N ILE A 306 -19.89 11.23 3.65
CA ILE A 306 -20.99 12.14 3.99
C ILE A 306 -20.92 12.39 5.50
N HIS A 307 -20.90 13.66 5.92
CA HIS A 307 -20.89 14.06 7.34
C HIS A 307 -19.84 13.31 8.21
N GLY A 308 -18.66 13.01 7.65
CA GLY A 308 -17.59 12.29 8.34
C GLY A 308 -17.79 10.77 8.43
N CYS A 309 -18.87 10.21 7.88
CA CYS A 309 -19.07 8.77 7.76
C CYS A 309 -18.52 8.27 6.41
N ILE A 310 -17.68 7.23 6.45
CA ILE A 310 -17.19 6.55 5.24
C ILE A 310 -18.21 5.49 4.83
N HIS A 311 -18.71 5.63 3.62
CA HIS A 311 -19.60 4.69 2.97
C HIS A 311 -18.88 3.95 1.84
N ARG A 312 -19.26 2.69 1.64
CA ARG A 312 -18.77 1.87 0.53
C ARG A 312 -19.76 1.88 -0.61
N PHE A 313 -19.30 1.84 -1.85
CA PHE A 313 -20.15 1.59 -3.02
C PHE A 313 -19.49 0.61 -3.99
N VAL A 314 -20.30 -0.07 -4.80
CA VAL A 314 -19.81 -0.99 -5.82
C VAL A 314 -19.23 -0.20 -6.99
N ASP A 315 -17.90 -0.15 -7.07
CA ASP A 315 -17.17 0.54 -8.14
C ASP A 315 -16.87 -0.39 -9.32
N ASP A 316 -17.90 -0.74 -10.10
CA ASP A 316 -17.76 -1.41 -11.41
C ASP A 316 -17.58 -0.38 -12.53
N HIS A 317 -16.51 0.41 -12.42
CA HIS A 317 -16.21 1.56 -13.29
C HIS A 317 -17.21 2.72 -13.22
N VAL A 318 -18.13 2.69 -12.26
CA VAL A 318 -19.13 3.76 -12.07
C VAL A 318 -18.56 5.00 -11.38
N PHE A 319 -17.40 4.90 -10.73
CA PHE A 319 -16.72 6.07 -10.14
C PHE A 319 -16.53 7.19 -11.16
N ASP A 320 -16.05 6.87 -12.37
CA ASP A 320 -15.75 7.88 -13.40
C ASP A 320 -17.02 8.60 -13.88
N VAL A 321 -18.13 7.86 -13.99
CA VAL A 321 -19.44 8.42 -14.34
C VAL A 321 -19.96 9.33 -13.22
N ALA A 322 -19.95 8.85 -11.97
CA ALA A 322 -20.37 9.63 -10.80
C ALA A 322 -19.51 10.89 -10.62
N TYR A 323 -18.20 10.78 -10.78
CA TYR A 323 -17.27 11.91 -10.69
C TYR A 323 -17.51 12.92 -11.82
N ALA A 324 -17.74 12.45 -13.06
CA ALA A 324 -18.03 13.31 -14.19
C ALA A 324 -19.32 14.10 -13.98
N LEU A 325 -20.42 13.44 -13.58
CA LEU A 325 -21.71 14.10 -13.29
C LEU A 325 -21.56 15.20 -12.21
N ARG A 326 -20.70 14.96 -11.22
CA ARG A 326 -20.42 15.93 -10.15
C ARG A 326 -19.67 17.18 -10.59
N THR A 327 -18.85 17.09 -11.64
CA THR A 327 -17.80 18.10 -11.90
C THR A 327 -17.80 18.69 -13.30
N ALA A 328 -18.04 17.89 -14.33
CA ALA A 328 -17.76 18.28 -15.72
C ALA A 328 -18.88 17.92 -16.70
N LEU A 329 -19.62 16.84 -16.44
CA LEU A 329 -20.67 16.34 -17.32
C LEU A 329 -22.01 16.93 -16.92
N SER A 330 -22.54 17.84 -17.75
CA SER A 330 -23.89 18.35 -17.62
C SER A 330 -24.66 18.06 -18.92
N VAL A 331 -25.55 17.06 -18.87
CA VAL A 331 -26.42 16.71 -19.99
C VAL A 331 -27.82 17.22 -19.69
N ARG A 332 -28.30 18.15 -20.50
CA ARG A 332 -29.63 18.74 -20.40
C ARG A 332 -30.28 18.76 -21.78
N VAL A 333 -31.46 18.15 -21.90
CA VAL A 333 -32.20 18.07 -23.16
C VAL A 333 -33.61 18.65 -23.00
N PRO A 334 -34.20 19.25 -24.05
CA PRO A 334 -35.60 19.67 -24.02
C PRO A 334 -36.53 18.45 -24.00
N ARG A 335 -37.75 18.60 -23.46
CA ARG A 335 -38.77 17.52 -23.39
C ARG A 335 -38.93 16.71 -24.69
N ARG A 336 -38.89 17.36 -25.85
CA ARG A 336 -39.04 16.71 -27.17
C ARG A 336 -37.93 15.70 -27.52
N GLU A 337 -36.77 15.79 -26.87
CA GLU A 337 -35.59 14.94 -27.11
C GLU A 337 -35.39 13.90 -25.98
N ALA A 338 -36.28 13.87 -24.98
CA ALA A 338 -36.14 12.99 -23.81
C ALA A 338 -36.13 11.50 -24.17
N VAL A 339 -36.97 11.08 -25.11
CA VAL A 339 -37.00 9.68 -25.58
C VAL A 339 -35.70 9.32 -26.32
N SER A 340 -35.15 10.25 -27.10
CA SER A 340 -33.86 10.05 -27.77
C SER A 340 -32.70 9.94 -26.77
N LEU A 341 -32.69 10.77 -25.73
CA LEU A 341 -31.73 10.68 -24.63
C LEU A 341 -31.75 9.28 -24.00
N VAL A 342 -32.94 8.80 -23.63
CA VAL A 342 -33.14 7.46 -23.08
C VAL A 342 -32.61 6.39 -24.04
N ALA A 343 -32.94 6.48 -25.32
CA ALA A 343 -32.47 5.53 -26.32
C ALA A 343 -30.93 5.48 -26.43
N GLU A 344 -30.25 6.64 -26.33
CA GLU A 344 -28.79 6.69 -26.30
C GLU A 344 -28.20 6.10 -25.00
N LEU A 345 -28.85 6.29 -23.86
CA LEU A 345 -28.41 5.67 -22.60
C LEU A 345 -28.42 4.14 -22.67
N PHE A 346 -29.42 3.54 -23.33
CA PHE A 346 -29.49 2.07 -23.50
C PHE A 346 -28.49 1.52 -24.53
N LYS A 347 -27.81 2.39 -25.30
CA LYS A 347 -26.72 2.00 -26.22
C LYS A 347 -25.35 2.03 -25.55
N LEU A 348 -25.25 2.44 -24.29
CA LEU A 348 -23.98 2.50 -23.57
C LEU A 348 -23.35 1.10 -23.48
N PRO A 349 -22.01 0.99 -23.54
CA PRO A 349 -21.31 -0.30 -23.60
C PRO A 349 -21.44 -1.13 -22.33
N ARG A 350 -21.85 -0.51 -21.22
CA ARG A 350 -22.10 -1.18 -19.94
C ARG A 350 -23.51 -0.90 -19.49
N ARG A 351 -24.15 -1.95 -18.94
CA ARG A 351 -25.46 -1.81 -18.31
C ARG A 351 -25.30 -1.04 -17.00
N LEU A 352 -25.88 0.15 -16.97
CA LEU A 352 -26.05 0.92 -15.74
C LEU A 352 -27.48 0.71 -15.22
N ASP A 353 -27.66 0.78 -13.91
CA ASP A 353 -28.99 0.95 -13.33
C ASP A 353 -29.45 2.38 -13.64
N ILE A 354 -30.54 2.51 -14.41
CA ILE A 354 -31.04 3.81 -14.89
C ILE A 354 -32.46 4.02 -14.37
N GLU A 355 -32.64 5.07 -13.58
CA GLU A 355 -33.94 5.57 -13.17
C GLU A 355 -34.52 6.49 -14.24
N ILE A 356 -35.73 6.16 -14.70
CA ILE A 356 -36.41 6.90 -15.76
C ILE A 356 -37.76 7.37 -15.24
N PRO A 357 -38.09 8.67 -15.39
CA PRO A 357 -39.36 9.22 -14.92
C PRO A 357 -40.56 8.50 -15.55
N PRO A 358 -41.59 8.15 -14.75
CA PRO A 358 -42.75 7.39 -15.24
C PRO A 358 -43.44 8.03 -16.45
N GLU A 359 -43.42 9.36 -16.56
CA GLU A 359 -44.03 10.10 -17.67
C GLU A 359 -43.34 9.91 -19.02
N LEU A 360 -42.12 9.35 -19.05
CA LEU A 360 -41.46 8.94 -20.30
C LEU A 360 -41.95 7.57 -20.79
N GLY A 361 -42.79 6.88 -20.00
CA GLY A 361 -43.65 5.80 -20.48
C GLY A 361 -42.91 4.59 -21.04
N LEU A 362 -41.74 4.26 -20.50
CA LEU A 362 -41.05 3.03 -20.91
C LEU A 362 -41.79 1.82 -20.39
N VAL A 363 -42.20 0.96 -21.32
CA VAL A 363 -42.73 -0.35 -21.01
C VAL A 363 -41.58 -1.34 -21.12
N HIS A 364 -41.18 -1.91 -19.99
CA HIS A 364 -40.24 -3.03 -20.00
C HIS A 364 -40.98 -4.29 -20.46
N VAL A 365 -40.64 -4.77 -21.65
CA VAL A 365 -41.22 -6.00 -22.21
C VAL A 365 -40.18 -7.09 -22.12
N GLN A 366 -40.47 -8.14 -21.34
CA GLN A 366 -39.62 -9.32 -21.25
C GLN A 366 -40.21 -10.40 -22.15
N GLU A 367 -39.66 -10.54 -23.36
CA GLU A 367 -40.06 -11.59 -24.30
C GLU A 367 -39.02 -12.68 -24.40
N SER A 368 -39.47 -13.92 -24.58
CA SER A 368 -38.58 -15.04 -24.89
C SER A 368 -38.14 -14.93 -26.34
N PRO A 369 -36.83 -14.80 -26.63
CA PRO A 369 -36.36 -14.62 -27.99
C PRO A 369 -36.69 -15.84 -28.86
N VAL A 370 -37.27 -15.62 -30.03
CA VAL A 370 -37.44 -16.66 -31.04
C VAL A 370 -36.22 -16.62 -31.99
N PRO A 371 -35.35 -17.64 -31.99
CA PRO A 371 -34.22 -17.67 -32.90
C PRO A 371 -34.68 -17.85 -34.35
N CYS A 372 -34.24 -16.96 -35.23
CA CYS A 372 -34.54 -16.94 -36.65
C CYS A 372 -33.23 -17.07 -37.43
N LEU A 373 -33.05 -18.15 -38.19
CA LEU A 373 -31.87 -18.35 -39.04
C LEU A 373 -32.25 -18.15 -40.50
N ALA A 374 -31.78 -17.06 -41.10
CA ALA A 374 -31.91 -16.82 -42.52
C ALA A 374 -30.68 -17.36 -43.26
N LEU A 375 -30.87 -18.38 -44.08
CA LEU A 375 -29.82 -18.96 -44.92
C LEU A 375 -29.77 -18.26 -46.28
N ARG A 376 -28.56 -17.90 -46.74
CA ARG A 376 -28.29 -17.39 -48.08
C ARG A 376 -27.75 -18.51 -48.99
N ASP A 377 -27.87 -18.31 -50.30
CA ASP A 377 -27.54 -19.31 -51.31
C ASP A 377 -26.17 -19.96 -51.11
N ALA A 378 -26.12 -21.26 -51.41
CA ALA A 378 -24.92 -22.06 -51.25
C ALA A 378 -23.82 -21.60 -52.21
N ILE A 379 -22.70 -21.13 -51.66
CA ILE A 379 -21.50 -20.82 -52.44
C ILE A 379 -20.74 -22.13 -52.68
N PRO A 380 -20.32 -22.45 -53.91
CA PRO A 380 -19.48 -23.61 -54.19
C PRO A 380 -18.18 -23.52 -53.39
N GLY A 381 -17.94 -24.51 -52.53
CA GLY A 381 -16.71 -24.67 -51.78
C GLY A 381 -15.75 -25.65 -52.45
N PRO A 382 -14.48 -25.68 -52.01
CA PRO A 382 -13.49 -26.64 -52.51
C PRO A 382 -13.96 -28.08 -52.32
N GLY A 383 -13.70 -28.94 -53.31
CA GLY A 383 -13.99 -30.38 -53.22
C GLY A 383 -15.48 -30.75 -53.30
N GLY A 384 -16.34 -29.89 -53.85
CA GLY A 384 -17.79 -30.18 -53.99
C GLY A 384 -18.60 -29.95 -52.72
N THR A 385 -17.99 -29.35 -51.70
CA THR A 385 -18.69 -28.92 -50.48
C THR A 385 -19.54 -27.68 -50.77
N ARG A 386 -20.73 -27.60 -50.16
CA ARG A 386 -21.59 -26.40 -50.22
C ARG A 386 -21.45 -25.64 -48.91
N ARG A 387 -21.01 -24.38 -48.97
CA ARG A 387 -21.06 -23.47 -47.83
C ARG A 387 -22.32 -22.63 -47.92
N VAL A 388 -23.05 -22.54 -46.81
CA VAL A 388 -24.27 -21.74 -46.69
C VAL A 388 -23.99 -20.67 -45.66
N ASP A 389 -24.07 -19.40 -46.07
CA ASP A 389 -23.94 -18.28 -45.13
C ASP A 389 -25.29 -18.07 -44.43
N GLY A 390 -25.28 -18.04 -43.11
CA GLY A 390 -26.47 -17.83 -42.29
C GLY A 390 -26.39 -16.51 -41.53
N ARG A 391 -27.50 -15.77 -41.48
CA ARG A 391 -27.70 -14.66 -40.54
C ARG A 391 -28.64 -15.12 -39.44
N LEU A 392 -28.12 -15.23 -38.22
CA LEU A 392 -28.92 -15.50 -37.03
C LEU A 392 -29.47 -14.18 -36.49
N THR A 393 -30.77 -14.10 -36.31
CA THR A 393 -31.48 -13.03 -35.59
C THR A 393 -32.32 -13.64 -34.48
N PHE A 394 -32.68 -12.84 -33.49
CA PHE A 394 -33.63 -13.21 -32.44
C PHE A 394 -34.81 -12.24 -32.50
N ALA A 395 -36.00 -12.78 -32.72
CA ALA A 395 -37.23 -12.01 -32.72
C ALA A 395 -37.77 -11.87 -31.28
N TYR A 396 -38.05 -10.63 -30.89
CA TYR A 396 -38.77 -10.20 -29.70
C TYR A 396 -40.03 -9.50 -30.20
N GLY A 397 -41.05 -10.31 -30.51
CA GLY A 397 -42.34 -9.82 -31.00
C GLY A 397 -42.17 -9.22 -32.39
N PRO A 398 -42.50 -7.93 -32.60
CA PRO A 398 -42.26 -7.27 -33.89
C PRO A 398 -40.80 -6.84 -34.12
N THR A 399 -39.92 -6.99 -33.12
CA THR A 399 -38.54 -6.48 -33.17
C THR A 399 -37.56 -7.61 -33.44
N GLU A 400 -36.73 -7.51 -34.49
CA GLU A 400 -35.64 -8.46 -34.74
C GLU A 400 -34.29 -7.86 -34.33
N VAL A 401 -33.54 -8.60 -33.52
CA VAL A 401 -32.19 -8.23 -33.09
C VAL A 401 -31.19 -9.20 -33.72
N PRO A 402 -30.21 -8.73 -34.52
CA PRO A 402 -29.19 -9.61 -35.08
C PRO A 402 -28.29 -10.17 -33.98
N TRP A 403 -27.93 -11.45 -34.10
CA TRP A 403 -26.91 -12.03 -33.25
C TRP A 403 -25.55 -11.40 -33.57
N THR A 404 -24.88 -10.87 -32.55
CA THR A 404 -23.50 -10.41 -32.63
C THR A 404 -22.64 -11.25 -31.68
N SER A 405 -21.45 -11.65 -32.14
CA SER A 405 -20.53 -12.48 -31.36
C SER A 405 -19.87 -11.75 -30.18
N GLU A 406 -20.08 -10.44 -30.05
CA GLU A 406 -19.47 -9.61 -29.00
C GLU A 406 -20.16 -9.70 -27.63
N ALA A 407 -21.31 -10.38 -27.53
CA ALA A 407 -22.06 -10.49 -26.27
C ALA A 407 -21.60 -11.66 -25.35
N ALA A 408 -20.51 -12.36 -25.71
CA ALA A 408 -19.97 -13.48 -24.95
C ALA A 408 -18.47 -13.28 -24.67
N SER A 409 -18.14 -12.30 -23.83
CA SER A 409 -16.84 -12.21 -23.16
C SER A 409 -16.99 -11.51 -21.82
#